data_AF-A0A7S0S607-F1
#
_entry.id   AF-A0A7S0S607-F1
#
_cell.length_a   1.000
_cell.length_b   1.000
_cell.length_c   1.000
_cell.angle_alpha   90.00
_cell.angle_beta   90.00
_cell.angle_gamma   90.00
#
_symmetry.space_group_name_H-M   'P 1'
#
loop_
_entity.id
_entity.type
_entity.pdbx_description
1 polymer ?
#
loop_
_entity_poly.entity_id
_entity_poly.type
_entity_poly.pdbx_seq_one_letter_code
_entity_poly.pdbx_strand_id
1 'polypeptide(L)'
;SDSDSDSVSEGTARGQERAAAAPHTAADRGALGAGWSAAVTGMGGARISRTIGGRHAAAVDSKGWAREALLVSAEMGSTEARLAVGDRILHGRGAGDKEGNGPNCDAALEWIRPVADQAAKDAEAGGDLQLPRAAGRLRERERDARWVSEEELENGDEQIHMEEDMAARGVPEAQRHVGYRRLVGRGVERDEVAALREFEAAAANGDAMAAFNLGYMHMKGLSVPRNHTEARQRFNAAAAKELPAAFNGIGVLHFNGWGTDKNYTAARLSFEQGANRGDPDSHFNLGALHAAGLGVAQNQTKAVEFYEAASQAGHWRAPHVLAVAHQTGHGVLRNCTRAAQLFRVFVEERLGWSRDQEEAMDVLDGGPVLDDDDSGGSGPLVPADPWSALVRYALLAEKGSESATANAAWMLSKGLGYKGADRLELAQGMHVRSVMLGNKEAHVDLGDIKWAKLKAGGGPRLSPTAAVVGGDVTEKNARDEEAITKEVSTLSDASASAEGGAAIVDRAGNKGSSGGGGGG
;
A
#
# COMPACT_ATOMS: atom_id res chain seq x y z
N SER A 1 -61.53 22.89 20.60
CA SER A 1 -62.46 21.76 20.50
C SER A 1 -62.22 21.13 19.16
N ASP A 2 -61.20 20.26 19.10
CA ASP A 2 -61.39 18.81 19.28
C ASP A 2 -62.05 18.27 18.00
N SER A 3 -61.51 17.29 17.31
CA SER A 3 -60.43 16.35 17.61
C SER A 3 -60.29 15.48 16.37
N ASP A 4 -59.06 15.03 16.12
CA ASP A 4 -58.71 13.66 15.68
C ASP A 4 -59.28 13.14 14.35
N SER A 5 -58.54 12.43 13.51
CA SER A 5 -57.13 12.06 13.41
C SER A 5 -57.03 11.25 12.10
N ASP A 6 -55.87 11.32 11.46
CA ASP A 6 -55.14 10.25 10.78
C ASP A 6 -55.86 9.29 9.80
N SER A 7 -55.28 8.84 8.69
CA SER A 7 -54.01 9.14 8.00
C SER A 7 -53.98 8.23 6.75
N VAL A 8 -53.40 8.78 5.67
CA VAL A 8 -52.55 8.10 4.66
C VAL A 8 -53.19 7.08 3.72
N SER A 9 -53.40 7.53 2.48
CA SER A 9 -53.29 6.71 1.25
C SER A 9 -52.81 7.59 0.08
N GLU A 10 -51.97 7.00 -0.79
CA GLU A 10 -51.53 7.47 -2.12
C GLU A 10 -50.59 8.71 -2.13
N GLY A 11 -49.46 8.77 -2.83
CA GLY A 11 -49.03 8.06 -4.03
C GLY A 11 -48.63 9.11 -5.08
N THR A 12 -47.34 9.31 -5.35
CA THR A 12 -46.71 9.86 -6.59
C THR A 12 -45.23 10.14 -6.25
N ALA A 13 -44.22 9.47 -6.80
CA ALA A 13 -43.79 9.35 -8.19
C ALA A 13 -43.30 10.68 -8.81
N ARG A 14 -42.01 10.64 -9.20
CA ARG A 14 -41.25 11.46 -10.18
C ARG A 14 -40.48 12.67 -9.67
N GLY A 15 -39.18 12.63 -10.00
CA GLY A 15 -38.26 13.76 -9.94
C GLY A 15 -36.80 13.38 -10.26
N GLN A 16 -36.56 12.48 -11.22
CA GLN A 16 -35.25 12.36 -11.86
C GLN A 16 -35.10 13.53 -12.84
N GLU A 17 -34.23 14.49 -12.53
CA GLU A 17 -33.66 15.36 -13.56
C GLU A 17 -32.32 14.78 -14.02
N ARG A 18 -32.37 14.27 -15.26
CA ARG A 18 -31.21 14.07 -16.12
C ARG A 18 -30.65 15.45 -16.45
N ALA A 19 -29.44 15.75 -15.97
CA ALA A 19 -28.62 16.78 -16.58
C ALA A 19 -27.90 16.15 -17.78
N ALA A 20 -28.21 16.68 -18.96
CA ALA A 20 -27.68 16.25 -20.24
C ALA A 20 -26.17 16.49 -20.32
N ALA A 21 -25.48 15.51 -20.90
CA ALA A 21 -24.10 15.60 -21.32
C ALA A 21 -23.91 16.73 -22.35
N ALA A 22 -22.95 17.62 -22.09
CA ALA A 22 -22.27 18.39 -23.12
C ALA A 22 -20.87 17.78 -23.33
N PRO A 23 -20.37 17.72 -24.57
CA PRO A 23 -19.14 16.99 -24.88
C PRO A 23 -17.94 17.80 -24.38
N HIS A 24 -17.17 17.24 -23.45
CA HIS A 24 -15.87 17.79 -23.09
C HIS A 24 -14.91 17.54 -24.24
N THR A 25 -14.58 18.62 -24.96
CA THR A 25 -13.53 18.69 -25.97
C THR A 25 -12.18 18.34 -25.35
N ALA A 26 -11.44 17.49 -26.06
CA ALA A 26 -10.11 16.96 -25.72
C ALA A 26 -8.97 17.99 -25.77
N ALA A 27 -9.15 19.19 -25.20
CA ALA A 27 -8.19 20.30 -25.32
C ALA A 27 -7.59 20.81 -23.98
N ASP A 28 -8.03 20.34 -22.81
CA ASP A 28 -7.58 20.87 -21.51
C ASP A 28 -6.75 19.89 -20.65
N ARG A 29 -6.32 18.75 -21.21
CA ARG A 29 -5.39 17.82 -20.56
C ARG A 29 -4.02 17.70 -21.25
N GLY A 30 -3.71 18.62 -22.16
CA GLY A 30 -2.45 18.66 -22.92
C GLY A 30 -1.39 19.68 -22.44
N ALA A 31 -1.61 20.37 -21.31
CA ALA A 31 -0.77 21.49 -20.89
C ALA A 31 0.14 21.22 -19.66
N LEU A 32 0.36 19.95 -19.28
CA LEU A 32 1.26 19.57 -18.19
C LEU A 32 2.52 18.80 -18.64
N GLY A 33 2.64 18.46 -19.93
CA GLY A 33 3.76 17.65 -20.46
C GLY A 33 4.91 18.40 -21.14
N ALA A 34 4.88 19.73 -21.28
CA ALA A 34 5.88 20.47 -22.07
C ALA A 34 6.52 21.68 -21.34
N GLY A 35 6.49 21.71 -20.00
CA GLY A 35 7.05 22.81 -19.20
C GLY A 35 8.37 22.52 -18.49
N TRP A 36 8.80 21.26 -18.40
CA TRP A 36 9.89 20.87 -17.47
C TRP A 36 11.29 20.80 -18.08
N SER A 37 11.44 20.93 -19.41
CA SER A 37 12.77 20.94 -20.07
C SER A 37 13.39 22.33 -20.28
N ALA A 38 12.71 23.43 -19.92
CA ALA A 38 13.23 24.78 -20.11
C ALA A 38 13.54 25.55 -18.80
N ALA A 39 13.31 24.96 -17.63
CA ALA A 39 13.45 25.67 -16.36
C ALA A 39 14.77 25.41 -15.58
N VAL A 40 15.63 24.48 -16.05
CA VAL A 40 16.83 24.05 -15.27
C VAL A 40 18.17 24.48 -15.88
N THR A 41 18.20 25.07 -17.07
CA THR A 41 19.46 25.51 -17.73
C THR A 41 19.60 27.02 -17.91
N GLY A 42 18.88 27.82 -17.12
CA GLY A 42 18.90 29.28 -17.26
C GLY A 42 18.58 30.08 -16.00
N MET A 43 19.02 29.64 -14.81
CA MET A 43 18.98 30.47 -13.60
C MET A 43 20.31 30.44 -12.86
N GLY A 44 21.33 30.99 -13.52
CA GLY A 44 22.43 31.63 -12.80
C GLY A 44 21.88 32.85 -12.06
N GLY A 45 21.88 32.80 -10.73
CA GLY A 45 21.79 33.95 -9.82
C GLY A 45 20.87 35.10 -10.22
N ALA A 46 19.56 34.91 -10.16
CA ALA A 46 18.61 36.03 -10.20
C ALA A 46 17.81 36.09 -8.89
N ARG A 47 18.11 37.11 -8.07
CA ARG A 47 17.32 37.49 -6.89
C ARG A 47 15.93 37.88 -7.34
N ILE A 48 14.92 37.08 -7.01
CA ILE A 48 13.54 37.54 -7.01
C ILE A 48 13.33 38.33 -5.71
N SER A 49 13.22 39.65 -5.85
CA SER A 49 12.95 40.59 -4.77
C SER A 49 11.53 41.16 -4.94
N ARG A 50 10.78 41.20 -3.83
CA ARG A 50 9.42 41.76 -3.61
C ARG A 50 8.30 40.82 -4.07
N THR A 51 7.35 40.42 -3.23
CA THR A 51 6.48 41.29 -2.41
C THR A 51 6.00 40.62 -1.12
N ILE A 52 6.72 40.82 0.00
CA ILE A 52 6.13 40.94 1.34
C ILE A 52 6.92 42.07 2.03
N GLY A 53 6.20 42.96 2.73
CA GLY A 53 6.73 44.21 3.31
C GLY A 53 8.04 44.02 4.08
N GLY A 54 8.93 45.01 3.91
CA GLY A 54 10.33 44.90 4.24
C GLY A 54 10.66 44.60 5.70
N ARG A 55 11.59 43.66 5.89
CA ARG A 55 12.81 43.80 6.70
C ARG A 55 13.74 42.63 6.37
N HIS A 56 14.96 42.98 5.98
CA HIS A 56 16.17 42.14 5.89
C HIS A 56 16.13 40.92 4.95
N ALA A 57 16.82 41.08 3.81
CA ALA A 57 17.44 39.97 3.09
C ALA A 57 18.56 39.39 3.98
N ALA A 58 18.17 38.58 4.97
CA ALA A 58 19.07 37.66 5.63
C ALA A 58 19.38 36.51 4.66
N ALA A 59 20.58 35.95 4.73
CA ALA A 59 20.90 34.69 4.08
C ALA A 59 19.82 33.68 4.49
N VAL A 60 18.98 33.28 3.52
CA VAL A 60 17.92 32.32 3.78
C VAL A 60 18.61 31.05 4.22
N ASP A 61 18.44 30.67 5.49
CA ASP A 61 18.78 29.33 5.94
C ASP A 61 17.98 28.37 5.05
N SER A 62 18.67 27.76 4.08
CA SER A 62 18.06 26.86 3.09
C SER A 62 17.25 25.74 3.75
N LYS A 63 17.60 25.35 4.98
CA LYS A 63 16.88 24.35 5.77
C LYS A 63 15.60 24.93 6.39
N GLY A 64 15.65 26.15 6.91
CA GLY A 64 14.50 26.87 7.46
C GLY A 64 13.42 27.13 6.41
N TRP A 65 13.80 27.59 5.22
CA TRP A 65 12.86 27.85 4.13
C TRP A 65 12.17 26.59 3.61
N ALA A 66 12.92 25.50 3.39
CA ALA A 66 12.35 24.26 2.87
C ALA A 66 11.29 23.67 3.83
N ARG A 67 11.53 23.80 5.14
CA ARG A 67 10.58 23.41 6.18
C ARG A 67 9.31 24.25 6.14
N GLU A 68 9.45 25.57 6.05
CA GLU A 68 8.31 26.49 6.00
C GLU A 68 7.49 26.29 4.72
N ALA A 69 8.15 26.12 3.58
CA ALA A 69 7.46 25.82 2.31
C ALA A 69 6.68 24.51 2.38
N LEU A 70 7.22 23.46 3.02
CA LEU A 70 6.54 22.18 3.21
C LEU A 70 5.28 22.35 4.09
N LEU A 71 5.40 23.08 5.20
CA LEU A 71 4.29 23.37 6.10
C LEU A 71 3.17 24.15 5.40
N VAL A 72 3.52 25.25 4.73
CA VAL A 72 2.55 26.06 3.97
C VAL A 72 1.86 25.20 2.90
N SER A 73 2.60 24.34 2.21
CA SER A 73 2.01 23.45 1.20
C SER A 73 1.01 22.45 1.81
N ALA A 74 1.31 21.93 3.00
CA ALA A 74 0.44 21.01 3.73
C ALA A 74 -0.85 21.72 4.21
N GLU A 75 -0.72 22.94 4.73
CA GLU A 75 -1.85 23.80 5.14
C GLU A 75 -2.75 24.16 3.96
N MET A 76 -2.15 24.44 2.80
CA MET A 76 -2.84 24.73 1.54
C MET A 76 -3.51 23.49 0.91
N GLY A 77 -3.28 22.30 1.47
CA GLY A 77 -4.02 21.08 1.11
C GLY A 77 -3.28 20.08 0.23
N SER A 78 -1.97 20.22 -0.02
CA SER A 78 -1.22 19.18 -0.72
C SER A 78 -1.18 17.90 0.10
N THR A 79 -1.70 16.81 -0.47
CA THR A 79 -1.72 15.48 0.13
C THR A 79 -0.31 15.00 0.47
N GLU A 80 0.63 15.17 -0.46
CA GLU A 80 2.03 14.79 -0.32
C GLU A 80 2.70 15.56 0.81
N ALA A 81 2.48 16.88 0.88
CA ALA A 81 3.04 17.72 1.92
C ALA A 81 2.49 17.34 3.30
N ARG A 82 1.18 17.04 3.42
CA ARG A 82 0.59 16.58 4.68
C ARG A 82 1.20 15.26 5.16
N LEU A 83 1.37 14.29 4.27
CA LEU A 83 2.02 13.02 4.61
C LEU A 83 3.47 13.23 5.03
N ALA A 84 4.22 14.06 4.31
CA ALA A 84 5.60 14.37 4.65
C ALA A 84 5.73 15.11 5.99
N VAL A 85 4.90 16.11 6.26
CA VAL A 85 4.83 16.79 7.58
C VAL A 85 4.50 15.79 8.68
N GLY A 86 3.46 14.97 8.47
CA GLY A 86 3.05 13.94 9.42
C GLY A 86 4.15 12.95 9.75
N ASP A 87 4.83 12.38 8.75
CA ASP A 87 5.95 11.45 8.95
C ASP A 87 7.13 12.10 9.69
N ARG A 88 7.45 13.37 9.36
CA ARG A 88 8.51 14.11 10.03
C ARG A 88 8.19 14.36 11.50
N ILE A 89 6.95 14.72 11.83
CA ILE A 89 6.50 14.89 13.22
C ILE A 89 6.51 13.54 13.96
N LEU A 90 6.04 12.47 13.32
CA LEU A 90 5.98 11.13 13.89
C LEU A 90 7.35 10.65 14.37
N HIS A 91 8.40 10.92 13.58
CA HIS A 91 9.77 10.48 13.87
C HIS A 91 10.68 11.59 14.44
N GLY A 92 10.13 12.75 14.80
CA GLY A 92 10.91 13.85 15.37
C GLY A 92 11.96 14.46 14.41
N ARG A 93 11.76 14.33 13.09
CA ARG A 93 12.63 14.92 12.04
C ARG A 93 12.35 16.41 11.80
N GLY A 94 11.43 17.01 12.57
CA GLY A 94 11.07 18.43 12.56
C GLY A 94 10.16 18.82 11.40
N ALA A 95 9.00 19.42 11.70
CA ALA A 95 8.05 20.03 10.76
C ALA A 95 6.85 20.70 11.49
N GLY A 96 7.02 21.31 12.68
CA GLY A 96 5.93 21.92 13.44
C GLY A 96 6.32 23.20 14.16
N ASP A 97 5.32 23.92 14.69
CA ASP A 97 5.36 25.30 15.21
C ASP A 97 6.28 25.49 16.42
N LYS A 98 6.78 24.39 16.99
CA LYS A 98 7.68 24.37 18.14
C LYS A 98 8.90 23.54 17.77
N GLU A 99 9.95 24.24 17.37
CA GLU A 99 11.30 23.65 17.33
C GLU A 99 11.57 22.99 18.70
N GLY A 100 11.69 21.66 18.73
CA GLY A 100 12.27 20.96 19.89
C GLY A 100 11.38 20.04 20.72
N ASN A 101 10.22 19.59 20.26
CA ASN A 101 9.60 18.40 20.86
C ASN A 101 9.84 17.20 19.93
N GLY A 102 10.37 16.11 20.47
CA GLY A 102 10.72 14.89 19.73
C GLY A 102 9.52 14.20 19.05
N PRO A 103 9.62 12.90 18.74
CA PRO A 103 8.53 12.12 18.14
C PRO A 103 7.16 12.40 18.77
N ASN A 104 6.16 12.80 17.96
CA ASN A 104 4.81 13.08 18.44
C ASN A 104 3.76 12.43 17.52
N CYS A 105 3.31 11.24 17.89
CA CYS A 105 2.30 10.48 17.14
C CYS A 105 0.94 11.21 17.04
N ASP A 106 0.48 11.89 18.08
CA ASP A 106 -0.84 12.53 18.10
C ASP A 106 -0.88 13.71 17.12
N ALA A 107 0.15 14.56 17.16
CA ALA A 107 0.29 15.67 16.21
C ALA A 107 0.50 15.17 14.77
N ALA A 108 1.23 14.07 14.57
CA ALA A 108 1.39 13.46 13.25
C ALA A 108 0.05 12.99 12.66
N LEU A 109 -0.83 12.42 13.50
CA LEU A 109 -2.13 11.93 13.07
C LEU A 109 -3.08 13.04 12.60
N GLU A 110 -2.91 14.29 13.05
CA GLU A 110 -3.68 15.44 12.54
C GLU A 110 -3.42 15.68 11.04
N TRP A 111 -2.24 15.32 10.55
CA TRP A 111 -1.85 15.46 9.15
C TRP A 111 -2.12 14.19 8.32
N ILE A 112 -1.84 13.02 8.88
CA ILE A 112 -1.94 11.73 8.15
C ILE A 112 -3.41 11.29 8.01
N ARG A 113 -4.21 11.39 9.08
CA ARG A 113 -5.57 10.86 9.08
C ARG A 113 -6.47 11.47 8.00
N PRO A 114 -6.53 12.80 7.80
CA PRO A 114 -7.40 13.37 6.76
C PRO A 114 -7.10 12.84 5.37
N VAL A 115 -5.82 12.57 5.07
CA VAL A 115 -5.40 11.96 3.81
C VAL A 115 -5.91 10.53 3.70
N ALA A 116 -5.72 9.72 4.75
CA ALA A 116 -6.21 8.34 4.77
C ALA A 116 -7.75 8.26 4.71
N ASP A 117 -8.46 9.13 5.43
CA ASP A 117 -9.93 9.20 5.41
C ASP A 117 -10.44 9.58 4.01
N GLN A 118 -9.73 10.46 3.29
CA GLN A 118 -10.09 10.81 1.92
C GLN A 118 -9.79 9.66 0.95
N ALA A 119 -8.61 9.04 1.04
CA ALA A 119 -8.26 7.88 0.22
C ALA A 119 -9.24 6.71 0.40
N ALA A 120 -9.75 6.49 1.63
CA ALA A 120 -10.80 5.50 1.88
C ALA A 120 -12.10 5.84 1.15
N LYS A 121 -12.56 7.10 1.22
CA LYS A 121 -13.77 7.53 0.51
C LYS A 121 -13.62 7.41 -1.01
N ASP A 122 -12.46 7.78 -1.54
CA ASP A 122 -12.20 7.72 -2.98
C ASP A 122 -12.18 6.27 -3.47
N ALA A 123 -11.56 5.35 -2.72
CA ALA A 123 -11.57 3.92 -3.02
C ALA A 123 -13.00 3.33 -3.01
N GLU A 124 -13.82 3.71 -2.04
CA GLU A 124 -15.23 3.30 -1.99
C GLU A 124 -16.06 3.83 -3.16
N ALA A 125 -15.85 5.09 -3.54
CA ALA A 125 -16.58 5.74 -4.61
C ALA A 125 -16.17 5.22 -6.00
N GLY A 126 -14.88 4.96 -6.20
CA GLY A 126 -14.34 4.42 -7.44
C GLY A 126 -14.73 2.95 -7.69
N GLY A 127 -15.22 2.25 -6.66
CA GLY A 127 -15.38 0.79 -6.71
C GLY A 127 -14.05 0.09 -6.96
N ASP A 128 -12.96 0.73 -6.54
CA ASP A 128 -11.61 0.39 -6.95
C ASP A 128 -11.19 -0.94 -6.34
N LEU A 129 -10.82 -1.87 -7.21
CA LEU A 129 -10.38 -3.22 -6.86
C LEU A 129 -8.86 -3.35 -6.99
N GLN A 130 -8.11 -2.25 -6.83
CA GLN A 130 -6.65 -2.30 -6.78
C GLN A 130 -6.20 -3.18 -5.61
N LEU A 131 -5.68 -4.35 -5.98
CA LEU A 131 -4.97 -5.24 -5.09
C LEU A 131 -3.68 -4.53 -4.63
N PRO A 132 -3.38 -4.55 -3.32
CA PRO A 132 -2.07 -4.11 -2.84
C PRO A 132 -0.96 -4.82 -3.62
N ARG A 133 0.00 -4.07 -4.16
CA ARG A 133 1.19 -4.58 -4.84
C ARG A 133 2.44 -4.31 -4.04
N ALA A 134 3.34 -5.27 -3.95
CA ALA A 134 4.61 -5.03 -3.30
C ALA A 134 5.50 -4.17 -4.22
N ALA A 135 5.99 -3.04 -3.71
CA ALA A 135 6.93 -2.23 -4.45
C ALA A 135 8.26 -2.98 -4.71
N GLY A 136 8.78 -2.87 -5.93
CA GLY A 136 10.05 -3.47 -6.31
C GLY A 136 11.23 -2.94 -5.49
N ARG A 137 12.09 -3.84 -5.00
CA ARG A 137 13.28 -3.49 -4.22
C ARG A 137 14.55 -3.63 -5.04
N LEU A 138 15.29 -2.53 -5.21
CA LEU A 138 16.53 -2.48 -6.00
C LEU A 138 17.60 -3.43 -5.46
N ARG A 139 17.67 -3.60 -4.14
CA ARG A 139 18.59 -4.54 -3.48
C ARG A 139 18.29 -5.99 -3.82
N GLU A 140 17.00 -6.36 -3.87
CA GLU A 140 16.58 -7.72 -4.25
C GLU A 140 16.86 -7.99 -5.72
N ARG A 141 16.56 -7.00 -6.57
CA ARG A 141 16.89 -7.01 -8.00
C ARG A 141 18.39 -7.19 -8.27
N GLU A 142 19.26 -6.55 -7.49
CA GLU A 142 20.72 -6.75 -7.63
C GLU A 142 21.14 -8.20 -7.28
N ARG A 143 20.46 -8.84 -6.31
CA ARG A 143 20.79 -10.19 -5.84
C ARG A 143 20.30 -11.28 -6.79
N ASP A 144 19.18 -11.05 -7.47
CA ASP A 144 18.58 -12.03 -8.38
C ASP A 144 18.65 -11.56 -9.83
N ALA A 145 19.55 -12.19 -10.60
CA ALA A 145 19.71 -11.90 -12.02
C ALA A 145 18.47 -12.27 -12.87
N ARG A 146 17.49 -12.99 -12.32
CA ARG A 146 16.20 -13.29 -12.95
C ARG A 146 15.05 -12.49 -12.32
N TRP A 147 15.37 -11.43 -11.58
CA TRP A 147 14.35 -10.58 -10.99
C TRP A 147 13.47 -9.96 -12.07
N VAL A 148 12.16 -10.03 -11.84
CA VAL A 148 11.11 -9.41 -12.64
C VAL A 148 10.15 -8.76 -11.62
N SER A 149 9.61 -7.58 -11.93
CA SER A 149 8.66 -6.92 -11.04
C SER A 149 7.36 -7.73 -10.93
N GLU A 150 6.61 -7.58 -9.83
CA GLU A 150 5.28 -8.21 -9.72
C GLU A 150 4.35 -7.72 -10.86
N GLU A 151 4.50 -6.47 -11.30
CA GLU A 151 3.74 -5.94 -12.42
C GLU A 151 4.07 -6.61 -13.75
N GLU A 152 5.34 -6.81 -14.08
CA GLU A 152 5.76 -7.47 -15.32
C GLU A 152 5.44 -8.97 -15.30
N LEU A 153 5.57 -9.62 -14.14
CA LEU A 153 5.13 -11.01 -13.96
C LEU A 153 3.61 -11.17 -14.16
N GLU A 154 2.82 -10.22 -13.66
CA GLU A 154 1.36 -10.31 -13.74
C GLU A 154 0.79 -9.74 -15.04
N ASN A 155 1.39 -8.70 -15.63
CA ASN A 155 0.79 -7.93 -16.73
C ASN A 155 1.76 -7.68 -17.89
N GLY A 156 2.91 -8.34 -17.94
CA GLY A 156 3.77 -8.30 -19.11
C GLY A 156 3.07 -8.90 -20.34
N ASP A 157 3.36 -8.34 -21.52
CA ASP A 157 2.77 -8.77 -22.79
C ASP A 157 2.89 -10.28 -23.04
N GLU A 158 4.02 -10.87 -22.65
CA GLU A 158 4.27 -12.31 -22.77
C GLU A 158 3.31 -13.14 -21.90
N GLN A 159 3.08 -12.71 -20.66
CA GLN A 159 2.15 -13.37 -19.74
C GLN A 159 0.72 -13.27 -20.27
N ILE A 160 0.32 -12.08 -20.72
CA ILE A 160 -1.03 -11.85 -21.27
C ILE A 160 -1.26 -12.72 -22.51
N HIS A 161 -0.33 -12.71 -23.46
CA HIS A 161 -0.43 -13.52 -24.67
C HIS A 161 -0.49 -15.02 -24.36
N MET A 162 0.29 -15.50 -23.39
CA MET A 162 0.24 -16.88 -22.94
C MET A 162 -1.12 -17.24 -22.34
N GLU A 163 -1.70 -16.38 -21.49
CA GLU A 163 -3.02 -16.59 -20.92
C GLU A 163 -4.11 -16.60 -21.99
N GLU A 164 -4.05 -15.71 -22.99
CA GLU A 164 -5.01 -15.68 -24.09
C GLU A 164 -4.95 -16.95 -24.95
N ASP A 165 -3.75 -17.45 -25.28
CA ASP A 165 -3.59 -18.73 -25.99
C ASP A 165 -4.13 -19.92 -25.16
N MET A 166 -3.87 -19.96 -23.86
CA MET A 166 -4.42 -21.00 -22.98
C MET A 166 -5.96 -20.90 -22.84
N ALA A 167 -6.50 -19.69 -22.76
CA ALA A 167 -7.94 -19.46 -22.71
C ALA A 167 -8.62 -19.90 -24.01
N ALA A 168 -7.99 -19.62 -25.17
CA ALA A 168 -8.46 -20.08 -26.48
C ALA A 168 -8.46 -21.62 -26.61
N ARG A 169 -7.55 -22.30 -25.88
CA ARG A 169 -7.52 -23.77 -25.77
C ARG A 169 -8.51 -24.34 -24.76
N GLY A 170 -9.27 -23.49 -24.06
CA GLY A 170 -10.31 -23.89 -23.11
C GLY A 170 -9.79 -24.21 -21.71
N VAL A 171 -8.60 -23.74 -21.32
CA VAL A 171 -8.10 -23.89 -19.96
C VAL A 171 -8.92 -23.00 -19.01
N PRO A 172 -9.69 -23.55 -18.04
CA PRO A 172 -10.66 -22.77 -17.26
C PRO A 172 -10.02 -21.67 -16.41
N GLU A 173 -8.82 -21.93 -15.88
CA GLU A 173 -8.07 -20.95 -15.12
C GLU A 173 -7.65 -19.75 -15.97
N ALA A 174 -7.16 -20.00 -17.19
CA ALA A 174 -6.78 -18.95 -18.13
C ALA A 174 -8.00 -18.16 -18.62
N GLN A 175 -9.12 -18.84 -18.92
CA GLN A 175 -10.38 -18.18 -19.24
C GLN A 175 -10.84 -17.26 -18.09
N ARG A 176 -10.75 -17.72 -16.84
CA ARG A 176 -11.02 -16.87 -15.68
C ARG A 176 -10.07 -15.66 -15.61
N HIS A 177 -8.78 -15.84 -15.82
CA HIS A 177 -7.79 -14.75 -15.75
C HIS A 177 -8.03 -13.70 -16.85
N VAL A 178 -8.16 -14.13 -18.11
CA VAL A 178 -8.51 -13.26 -19.24
C VAL A 178 -9.84 -12.56 -19.02
N GLY A 179 -10.85 -13.28 -18.52
CA GLY A 179 -12.14 -12.70 -18.15
C GLY A 179 -12.02 -11.61 -17.09
N TYR A 180 -11.20 -11.82 -16.06
CA TYR A 180 -10.93 -10.80 -15.05
C TYR A 180 -10.20 -9.59 -15.63
N ARG A 181 -9.16 -9.79 -16.45
CA ARG A 181 -8.43 -8.71 -17.11
C ARG A 181 -9.35 -7.84 -17.96
N ARG A 182 -10.22 -8.45 -18.78
CA ARG A 182 -11.21 -7.72 -19.60
C ARG A 182 -12.27 -7.03 -18.75
N LEU A 183 -12.64 -7.57 -17.60
CA LEU A 183 -13.59 -6.92 -16.69
C LEU A 183 -13.01 -5.62 -16.11
N VAL A 184 -11.73 -5.63 -15.71
CA VAL A 184 -11.08 -4.47 -15.07
C VAL A 184 -10.33 -3.56 -16.04
N GLY A 185 -10.01 -4.04 -17.24
CA GLY A 185 -9.17 -3.32 -18.23
C GLY A 185 -7.68 -3.34 -17.89
N ARG A 186 -7.16 -4.41 -17.26
CA ARG A 186 -5.74 -4.49 -16.84
C ARG A 186 -4.91 -5.25 -17.86
N GLY A 187 -4.03 -4.54 -18.56
CA GLY A 187 -3.18 -5.08 -19.63
C GLY A 187 -3.92 -5.35 -20.95
N VAL A 188 -5.25 -5.20 -20.98
CA VAL A 188 -6.12 -5.35 -22.16
C VAL A 188 -7.23 -4.31 -22.09
N GLU A 189 -7.84 -3.99 -23.23
CA GLU A 189 -9.01 -3.10 -23.25
C GLU A 189 -10.16 -3.68 -22.41
N ARG A 190 -10.84 -2.81 -21.66
CA ARG A 190 -11.99 -3.21 -20.84
C ARG A 190 -13.16 -3.63 -21.73
N ASP A 191 -13.55 -4.89 -21.64
CA ASP A 191 -14.71 -5.47 -22.29
C ASP A 191 -15.46 -6.42 -21.33
N GLU A 192 -16.48 -5.87 -20.69
CA GLU A 192 -17.31 -6.60 -19.74
C GLU A 192 -18.13 -7.73 -20.39
N VAL A 193 -18.47 -7.62 -21.68
CA VAL A 193 -19.25 -8.63 -22.40
C VAL A 193 -18.36 -9.81 -22.75
N ALA A 194 -17.12 -9.55 -23.17
CA ALA A 194 -16.12 -10.60 -23.36
C ALA A 194 -15.77 -11.26 -22.02
N ALA A 195 -15.63 -10.48 -20.93
CA ALA A 195 -15.42 -11.02 -19.59
C ALA A 195 -16.53 -12.00 -19.17
N LEU A 196 -17.79 -11.64 -19.40
CA LEU A 196 -18.94 -12.51 -19.12
C LEU A 196 -18.80 -13.87 -19.83
N ARG A 197 -18.47 -13.86 -21.14
CA ARG A 197 -18.33 -15.09 -21.94
C ARG A 197 -17.20 -15.99 -21.43
N GLU A 198 -16.06 -15.41 -21.08
CA GLU A 198 -14.92 -16.16 -20.54
C GLU A 198 -15.26 -16.79 -19.19
N PHE A 199 -15.95 -16.05 -18.30
CA PHE A 199 -16.40 -16.61 -17.03
C PHE A 199 -17.47 -17.69 -17.20
N GLU A 200 -18.39 -17.55 -18.16
CA GLU A 200 -19.36 -18.59 -18.49
C GLU A 200 -18.67 -19.88 -18.96
N ALA A 201 -17.68 -19.76 -19.84
CA ALA A 201 -16.90 -20.89 -20.32
C ALA A 201 -16.10 -21.57 -19.18
N ALA A 202 -15.39 -20.78 -18.36
CA ALA A 202 -14.64 -21.29 -17.23
C ALA A 202 -15.54 -21.98 -16.18
N ALA A 203 -16.68 -21.37 -15.85
CA ALA A 203 -17.63 -21.91 -14.89
C ALA A 203 -18.30 -23.21 -15.40
N ALA A 204 -18.60 -23.30 -16.70
CA ALA A 204 -19.11 -24.51 -17.33
C ALA A 204 -18.13 -25.68 -17.22
N ASN A 205 -16.82 -25.39 -17.27
CA ASN A 205 -15.75 -26.36 -17.04
C ASN A 205 -15.40 -26.57 -15.56
N GLY A 206 -16.16 -25.95 -14.67
CA GLY A 206 -16.08 -26.20 -13.24
C GLY A 206 -15.14 -25.27 -12.46
N ASP A 207 -14.74 -24.13 -13.00
CA ASP A 207 -14.02 -23.12 -12.22
C ASP A 207 -14.96 -22.44 -11.20
N ALA A 208 -14.62 -22.55 -9.91
CA ALA A 208 -15.42 -21.99 -8.82
C ALA A 208 -15.33 -20.46 -8.73
N MET A 209 -14.16 -19.89 -9.02
CA MET A 209 -13.94 -18.45 -8.99
C MET A 209 -14.64 -17.75 -10.16
N ALA A 210 -14.70 -18.38 -11.34
CA ALA A 210 -15.50 -17.91 -12.46
C ALA A 210 -16.99 -17.91 -12.12
N ALA A 211 -17.49 -18.98 -11.48
CA ALA A 211 -18.87 -19.00 -10.97
C ALA A 211 -19.12 -17.87 -9.96
N PHE A 212 -18.19 -17.60 -9.06
CA PHE A 212 -18.27 -16.45 -8.16
C PHE A 212 -18.30 -15.11 -8.91
N ASN A 213 -17.42 -14.90 -9.89
CA ASN A 213 -17.38 -13.68 -10.70
C ASN A 213 -18.69 -13.47 -11.47
N LEU A 214 -19.28 -14.52 -12.04
CA LEU A 214 -20.62 -14.44 -12.63
C LEU A 214 -21.68 -14.03 -11.61
N GLY A 215 -21.62 -14.59 -10.39
CA GLY A 215 -22.49 -14.20 -9.30
C GLY A 215 -22.37 -12.71 -8.97
N TYR A 216 -21.14 -12.20 -8.92
CA TYR A 216 -20.86 -10.78 -8.71
C TYR A 216 -21.40 -9.91 -9.86
N MET A 217 -21.19 -10.31 -11.12
CA MET A 217 -21.72 -9.61 -12.30
C MET A 217 -23.24 -9.52 -12.26
N HIS A 218 -23.95 -10.60 -11.93
CA HIS A 218 -25.41 -10.57 -11.75
C HIS A 218 -25.85 -9.74 -10.55
N MET A 219 -25.08 -9.75 -9.45
CA MET A 219 -25.40 -8.97 -8.25
C MET A 219 -25.28 -7.47 -8.52
N LYS A 220 -24.27 -7.04 -9.28
CA LYS A 220 -24.02 -5.63 -9.62
C LYS A 220 -24.74 -5.16 -10.88
N GLY A 221 -25.08 -6.08 -11.79
CA GLY A 221 -25.64 -5.77 -13.10
C GLY A 221 -24.58 -5.34 -14.13
N LEU A 222 -23.41 -5.98 -14.12
CA LEU A 222 -22.28 -5.70 -15.04
C LEU A 222 -22.48 -6.51 -16.32
N SER A 223 -22.72 -5.85 -17.45
CA SER A 223 -23.08 -6.47 -18.75
C SER A 223 -24.30 -7.40 -18.80
N VAL A 224 -24.93 -7.66 -17.66
CA VAL A 224 -26.19 -8.40 -17.52
C VAL A 224 -27.16 -7.61 -16.64
N PRO A 225 -28.49 -7.76 -16.81
CA PRO A 225 -29.43 -7.17 -15.88
C PRO A 225 -29.21 -7.67 -14.45
N ARG A 226 -29.34 -6.76 -13.48
CA ARG A 226 -29.18 -7.09 -12.06
C ARG A 226 -30.20 -8.17 -11.65
N ASN A 227 -29.70 -9.32 -11.17
CA ASN A 227 -30.51 -10.46 -10.76
C ASN A 227 -29.89 -11.14 -9.53
N HIS A 228 -30.44 -10.83 -8.36
CA HIS A 228 -29.94 -11.36 -7.09
C HIS A 228 -30.24 -12.85 -6.87
N THR A 229 -31.26 -13.39 -7.54
CA THR A 229 -31.58 -14.82 -7.49
C THR A 229 -30.54 -15.61 -8.27
N GLU A 230 -30.20 -15.16 -9.47
CA GLU A 230 -29.12 -15.75 -10.27
C GLU A 230 -27.78 -15.60 -9.55
N ALA A 231 -27.49 -14.41 -8.99
CA ALA A 231 -26.28 -14.19 -8.20
C ALA A 231 -26.15 -15.22 -7.06
N ARG A 232 -27.24 -15.49 -6.33
CA ARG A 232 -27.24 -16.52 -5.29
C ARG A 232 -26.95 -17.91 -5.84
N GLN A 233 -27.58 -18.29 -6.96
CA GLN A 233 -27.35 -19.61 -7.56
C GLN A 233 -25.88 -19.80 -7.91
N ARG A 234 -25.26 -18.77 -8.50
CA ARG A 234 -23.83 -18.76 -8.84
C ARG A 234 -22.92 -18.81 -7.62
N PHE A 235 -23.21 -18.02 -6.58
CA PHE A 235 -22.47 -18.11 -5.32
C PHE A 235 -22.65 -19.47 -4.63
N ASN A 236 -23.85 -20.05 -4.63
CA ASN A 236 -24.06 -21.40 -4.08
C ASN A 236 -23.26 -22.46 -4.87
N ALA A 237 -23.19 -22.35 -6.19
CA ALA A 237 -22.38 -23.25 -7.02
C ALA A 237 -20.88 -23.13 -6.70
N ALA A 238 -20.38 -21.92 -6.45
CA ALA A 238 -19.00 -21.69 -6.02
C ALA A 238 -18.75 -22.17 -4.58
N ALA A 239 -19.69 -21.94 -3.66
CA ALA A 239 -19.62 -22.39 -2.26
C ALA A 239 -19.69 -23.92 -2.13
N ALA A 240 -20.39 -24.61 -3.03
CA ALA A 240 -20.38 -26.08 -3.11
C ALA A 240 -18.98 -26.65 -3.44
N LYS A 241 -18.08 -25.82 -3.98
CA LYS A 241 -16.65 -26.12 -4.20
C LYS A 241 -15.76 -25.50 -3.12
N GLU A 242 -16.36 -25.13 -1.99
CA GLU A 242 -15.72 -24.55 -0.82
C GLU A 242 -14.98 -23.23 -1.06
N LEU A 243 -15.36 -22.48 -2.10
CA LEU A 243 -14.72 -21.19 -2.37
C LEU A 243 -15.02 -20.18 -1.24
N PRO A 244 -14.00 -19.63 -0.55
CA PRO A 244 -14.19 -18.74 0.61
C PRO A 244 -15.03 -17.50 0.28
N ALA A 245 -14.69 -16.81 -0.81
CA ALA A 245 -15.37 -15.59 -1.27
C ALA A 245 -16.86 -15.81 -1.61
N ALA A 246 -17.26 -17.03 -1.98
CA ALA A 246 -18.65 -17.34 -2.27
C ALA A 246 -19.53 -17.24 -1.01
N PHE A 247 -19.00 -17.66 0.15
CA PHE A 247 -19.71 -17.53 1.42
C PHE A 247 -19.88 -16.06 1.82
N ASN A 248 -18.90 -15.21 1.52
CA ASN A 248 -19.05 -13.76 1.65
C ASN A 248 -20.21 -13.23 0.79
N GLY A 249 -20.22 -13.59 -0.49
CA GLY A 249 -21.30 -13.22 -1.42
C GLY A 249 -22.69 -13.61 -0.90
N ILE A 250 -22.84 -14.86 -0.42
CA ILE A 250 -24.08 -15.36 0.20
C ILE A 250 -24.45 -14.55 1.45
N GLY A 251 -23.46 -14.28 2.31
CA GLY A 251 -23.64 -13.46 3.51
C GLY A 251 -24.12 -12.05 3.20
N VAL A 252 -23.54 -11.40 2.18
CA VAL A 252 -23.96 -10.08 1.69
C VAL A 252 -25.41 -10.10 1.18
N LEU A 253 -25.82 -11.16 0.47
CA LEU A 253 -27.21 -11.31 0.02
C LEU A 253 -28.18 -11.39 1.21
N HIS A 254 -27.86 -12.18 2.25
CA HIS A 254 -28.67 -12.26 3.46
C HIS A 254 -28.66 -10.97 4.28
N PHE A 255 -27.51 -10.29 4.36
CA PHE A 255 -27.37 -9.03 5.09
C PHE A 255 -28.27 -7.94 4.50
N ASN A 256 -28.33 -7.86 3.17
CA ASN A 256 -29.13 -6.84 2.48
C ASN A 256 -30.58 -7.27 2.20
N GLY A 257 -30.89 -8.57 2.24
CA GLY A 257 -32.17 -9.11 1.77
C GLY A 257 -32.27 -9.09 0.24
N TRP A 258 -31.17 -9.35 -0.46
CA TRP A 258 -31.12 -9.35 -1.92
C TRP A 258 -31.46 -10.73 -2.48
N GLY A 259 -32.64 -10.85 -3.07
CA GLY A 259 -33.21 -12.12 -3.56
C GLY A 259 -33.61 -13.09 -2.44
N THR A 260 -33.52 -12.69 -1.18
CA THR A 260 -33.87 -13.45 0.06
C THR A 260 -34.38 -12.46 1.08
N ASP A 261 -34.94 -12.94 2.18
CA ASP A 261 -35.26 -12.10 3.33
C ASP A 261 -33.99 -11.65 4.03
N LYS A 262 -34.02 -10.41 4.51
CA LYS A 262 -32.95 -9.84 5.32
C LYS A 262 -32.81 -10.64 6.61
N ASN A 263 -31.64 -11.24 6.83
CA ASN A 263 -31.38 -12.09 8.00
C ASN A 263 -29.91 -11.99 8.44
N TYR A 264 -29.66 -11.22 9.49
CA TYR A 264 -28.30 -11.02 10.02
C TYR A 264 -27.68 -12.28 10.62
N THR A 265 -28.50 -13.21 11.15
CA THR A 265 -27.99 -14.49 11.66
C THR A 265 -27.49 -15.38 10.54
N ALA A 266 -28.24 -15.48 9.43
CA ALA A 266 -27.82 -16.22 8.25
C ALA A 266 -26.59 -15.57 7.58
N ALA A 267 -26.56 -14.23 7.54
CA ALA A 267 -25.39 -13.48 7.06
C ALA A 267 -24.14 -13.80 7.89
N ARG A 268 -24.24 -13.70 9.22
CA ARG A 268 -23.15 -14.05 10.14
C ARG A 268 -22.64 -15.46 9.92
N LEU A 269 -23.53 -16.46 9.87
CA LEU A 269 -23.12 -17.86 9.68
C LEU A 269 -22.39 -18.05 8.35
N SER A 270 -22.82 -17.37 7.29
CA SER A 270 -22.13 -17.41 6.00
C SER A 270 -20.77 -16.73 6.07
N PHE A 271 -20.66 -15.55 6.69
CA PHE A 271 -19.37 -14.89 6.90
C PHE A 271 -18.43 -15.74 7.77
N GLU A 272 -18.91 -16.42 8.82
CA GLU A 272 -18.10 -17.36 9.61
C GLU A 272 -17.55 -18.50 8.75
N GLN A 273 -18.32 -19.02 7.79
CA GLN A 273 -17.85 -20.05 6.86
C GLN A 273 -16.75 -19.56 5.91
N GLY A 274 -16.86 -18.33 5.41
CA GLY A 274 -15.84 -17.70 4.56
C GLY A 274 -14.58 -17.35 5.35
N ALA A 275 -14.74 -16.72 6.52
CA ALA A 275 -13.64 -16.35 7.41
C ALA A 275 -12.83 -17.57 7.89
N ASN A 276 -13.50 -18.66 8.26
CA ASN A 276 -12.82 -19.92 8.64
C ASN A 276 -12.00 -20.54 7.50
N ARG A 277 -12.18 -20.07 6.26
CA ARG A 277 -11.42 -20.47 5.07
C ARG A 277 -10.51 -19.35 4.56
N GLY A 278 -10.28 -18.32 5.36
CA GLY A 278 -9.34 -17.24 5.07
C GLY A 278 -9.87 -16.10 4.20
N ASP A 279 -11.19 -15.96 4.02
CA ASP A 279 -11.75 -14.85 3.23
C ASP A 279 -11.64 -13.50 3.97
N PRO A 280 -10.88 -12.52 3.45
CA PRO A 280 -10.67 -11.23 4.11
C PRO A 280 -11.96 -10.41 4.27
N ASP A 281 -12.83 -10.41 3.25
CA ASP A 281 -14.09 -9.66 3.29
C ASP A 281 -15.05 -10.23 4.33
N SER A 282 -15.08 -11.55 4.49
CA SER A 282 -15.88 -12.22 5.51
C SER A 282 -15.42 -11.84 6.92
N HIS A 283 -14.11 -11.82 7.18
CA HIS A 283 -13.57 -11.32 8.45
C HIS A 283 -13.99 -9.87 8.69
N PHE A 284 -13.86 -9.01 7.67
CA PHE A 284 -14.23 -7.60 7.79
C PHE A 284 -15.74 -7.43 8.08
N ASN A 285 -16.59 -8.17 7.38
CA ASN A 285 -18.04 -8.14 7.58
C ASN A 285 -18.46 -8.65 8.97
N LEU A 286 -17.76 -9.66 9.52
CA LEU A 286 -17.97 -10.09 10.92
C LEU A 286 -17.60 -8.98 11.91
N GLY A 287 -16.50 -8.28 11.66
CA GLY A 287 -16.11 -7.10 12.42
C GLY A 287 -17.21 -6.04 12.43
N ALA A 288 -17.78 -5.75 11.26
CA ALA A 288 -18.88 -4.80 11.11
C ALA A 288 -20.16 -5.23 11.85
N LEU A 289 -20.53 -6.52 11.79
CA LEU A 289 -21.68 -7.05 12.53
C LEU A 289 -21.50 -6.88 14.05
N HIS A 290 -20.32 -7.17 14.58
CA HIS A 290 -20.02 -7.02 16.00
C HIS A 290 -19.92 -5.55 16.44
N ALA A 291 -19.34 -4.68 15.60
CA ALA A 291 -19.24 -3.25 15.88
C ALA A 291 -20.63 -2.58 15.95
N ALA A 292 -21.57 -3.01 15.10
CA ALA A 292 -22.91 -2.45 15.02
C ALA A 292 -23.96 -3.22 15.85
N GLY A 293 -23.65 -4.43 16.35
CA GLY A 293 -24.61 -5.28 17.08
C GLY A 293 -25.72 -5.85 16.18
N LEU A 294 -25.40 -6.17 14.92
CA LEU A 294 -26.38 -6.68 13.94
C LEU A 294 -26.41 -8.20 13.96
N GLY A 295 -27.49 -8.79 14.48
CA GLY A 295 -27.62 -10.25 14.62
C GLY A 295 -26.73 -10.87 15.71
N VAL A 296 -26.01 -10.04 16.45
CA VAL A 296 -25.14 -10.38 17.59
C VAL A 296 -25.17 -9.23 18.61
N ALA A 297 -24.78 -9.50 19.85
CA ALA A 297 -24.54 -8.42 20.81
C ALA A 297 -23.38 -7.53 20.32
N GLN A 298 -23.54 -6.22 20.48
CA GLN A 298 -22.50 -5.25 20.14
C GLN A 298 -21.24 -5.51 20.99
N ASN A 299 -20.08 -5.62 20.34
CA ASN A 299 -18.80 -5.85 21.00
C ASN A 299 -17.66 -5.27 20.15
N GLN A 300 -17.11 -4.14 20.59
CA GLN A 300 -16.04 -3.44 19.87
C GLN A 300 -14.70 -4.19 19.92
N THR A 301 -14.39 -4.87 21.03
CA THR A 301 -13.15 -5.66 21.14
C THR A 301 -13.16 -6.82 20.15
N LYS A 302 -14.27 -7.56 20.09
CA LYS A 302 -14.44 -8.63 19.11
C LYS A 302 -14.47 -8.11 17.67
N ALA A 303 -14.99 -6.90 17.44
CA ALA A 303 -14.92 -6.27 16.13
C ALA A 303 -13.47 -6.01 15.70
N VAL A 304 -12.63 -5.49 16.60
CA VAL A 304 -11.21 -5.26 16.32
C VAL A 304 -10.48 -6.57 16.05
N GLU A 305 -10.73 -7.64 16.81
CA GLU A 305 -10.15 -8.97 16.51
C GLU A 305 -10.46 -9.44 15.09
N PHE A 306 -11.70 -9.25 14.63
CA PHE A 306 -12.09 -9.58 13.26
C PHE A 306 -11.46 -8.65 12.22
N TYR A 307 -11.32 -7.35 12.51
CA TYR A 307 -10.61 -6.44 11.61
C TYR A 307 -9.11 -6.74 11.54
N GLU A 308 -8.47 -7.17 12.63
CA GLU A 308 -7.09 -7.63 12.62
C GLU A 308 -6.93 -8.87 11.74
N ALA A 309 -7.82 -9.85 11.89
CA ALA A 309 -7.84 -11.04 11.02
C ALA A 309 -8.09 -10.65 9.54
N ALA A 310 -8.99 -9.69 9.29
CA ALA A 310 -9.22 -9.18 7.94
C ALA A 310 -7.97 -8.51 7.36
N SER A 311 -7.26 -7.69 8.16
CA SER A 311 -6.02 -7.06 7.73
C SER A 311 -4.92 -8.08 7.43
N GLN A 312 -4.79 -9.12 8.25
CA GLN A 312 -3.81 -10.19 8.04
C GLN A 312 -4.15 -11.03 6.80
N ALA A 313 -5.43 -11.19 6.49
CA ALA A 313 -5.92 -11.85 5.29
C ALA A 313 -5.91 -10.94 4.03
N GLY A 314 -5.47 -9.68 4.14
CA GLY A 314 -5.31 -8.77 3.01
C GLY A 314 -6.54 -7.91 2.67
N HIS A 315 -7.47 -7.69 3.61
CA HIS A 315 -8.60 -6.79 3.39
C HIS A 315 -8.13 -5.32 3.28
N TRP A 316 -8.34 -4.72 2.11
CA TRP A 316 -7.85 -3.38 1.78
C TRP A 316 -8.26 -2.28 2.76
N ARG A 317 -9.46 -2.36 3.35
CA ARG A 317 -9.97 -1.33 4.28
C ARG A 317 -9.60 -1.59 5.74
N ALA A 318 -9.19 -2.80 6.08
CA ALA A 318 -8.99 -3.16 7.48
C ALA A 318 -7.92 -2.32 8.19
N PRO A 319 -6.76 -2.01 7.57
CA PRO A 319 -5.76 -1.13 8.18
C PRO A 319 -6.32 0.24 8.58
N HIS A 320 -7.17 0.85 7.74
CA HIS A 320 -7.81 2.14 8.05
C HIS A 320 -8.71 2.07 9.29
N VAL A 321 -9.59 1.08 9.36
CA VAL A 321 -10.52 0.92 10.49
C VAL A 321 -9.76 0.62 11.79
N LEU A 322 -8.73 -0.22 11.71
CA LEU A 322 -7.85 -0.50 12.85
C LEU A 322 -7.09 0.75 13.30
N ALA A 323 -6.62 1.58 12.37
CA ALA A 323 -5.95 2.83 12.70
C ALA A 323 -6.88 3.77 13.48
N VAL A 324 -8.13 3.91 13.05
CA VAL A 324 -9.14 4.69 13.77
C VAL A 324 -9.43 4.09 15.16
N ALA A 325 -9.54 2.76 15.26
CA ALA A 325 -9.75 2.06 16.53
C ALA A 325 -8.61 2.33 17.53
N HIS A 326 -7.35 2.20 17.10
CA HIS A 326 -6.19 2.50 17.94
C HIS A 326 -6.03 3.99 18.26
N GLN A 327 -6.39 4.89 17.35
CA GLN A 327 -6.35 6.33 17.64
C GLN A 327 -7.36 6.72 18.71
N THR A 328 -8.57 6.16 18.63
CA THR A 328 -9.71 6.56 19.47
C THR A 328 -9.87 5.70 20.73
N GLY A 329 -9.28 4.51 20.77
CA GLY A 329 -9.43 3.55 21.85
C GLY A 329 -10.75 2.76 21.81
N HIS A 330 -11.41 2.66 20.66
CA HIS A 330 -12.65 1.88 20.53
C HIS A 330 -12.32 0.39 20.36
N GLY A 331 -12.67 -0.42 21.35
CA GLY A 331 -12.45 -1.87 21.34
C GLY A 331 -11.03 -2.32 21.70
N VAL A 332 -10.06 -1.41 21.67
CA VAL A 332 -8.65 -1.63 22.01
C VAL A 332 -8.08 -0.47 22.83
N LEU A 333 -6.94 -0.69 23.48
CA LEU A 333 -6.21 0.39 24.13
C LEU A 333 -5.75 1.42 23.08
N ARG A 334 -5.90 2.70 23.42
CA ARG A 334 -5.44 3.80 22.56
C ARG A 334 -3.92 3.69 22.36
N ASN A 335 -3.51 3.69 21.10
CA ASN A 335 -2.11 3.65 20.68
C ASN A 335 -1.94 4.45 19.38
N CYS A 336 -1.56 5.72 19.53
CA CYS A 336 -1.33 6.65 18.42
C CYS A 336 -0.22 6.19 17.46
N THR A 337 0.84 5.56 17.96
CA THR A 337 1.95 5.06 17.13
C THR A 337 1.48 3.93 16.22
N ARG A 338 0.72 2.98 16.78
CA ARG A 338 0.10 1.90 16.01
C ARG A 338 -0.89 2.44 14.98
N ALA A 339 -1.69 3.44 15.36
CA ALA A 339 -2.60 4.11 14.43
C ALA A 339 -1.85 4.76 13.25
N ALA A 340 -0.76 5.48 13.51
CA ALA A 340 0.03 6.13 12.46
C ALA A 340 0.66 5.10 11.50
N GLN A 341 1.16 3.98 12.02
CA GLN A 341 1.68 2.87 11.20
C GLN A 341 0.59 2.26 10.30
N LEU A 342 -0.59 2.01 10.83
CA LEU A 342 -1.71 1.42 10.08
C LEU A 342 -2.25 2.38 9.02
N PHE A 343 -2.36 3.68 9.32
CA PHE A 343 -2.71 4.68 8.31
C PHE A 343 -1.66 4.77 7.20
N ARG A 344 -0.37 4.65 7.54
CA ARG A 344 0.70 4.65 6.54
C ARG A 344 0.58 3.45 5.60
N VAL A 345 0.39 2.24 6.14
CA VAL A 345 0.17 1.03 5.32
C VAL A 345 -1.02 1.23 4.38
N PHE A 346 -2.14 1.73 4.92
CA PHE A 346 -3.31 2.03 4.11
C PHE A 346 -3.02 3.03 2.98
N VAL A 347 -2.34 4.14 3.31
CA VAL A 347 -2.01 5.20 2.34
C VAL A 347 -1.04 4.71 1.26
N GLU A 348 -0.02 3.92 1.64
CA GLU A 348 0.94 3.34 0.70
C GLU A 348 0.25 2.45 -0.34
N GLU A 349 -0.74 1.65 0.09
CA GLU A 349 -1.51 0.81 -0.82
C GLU A 349 -2.53 1.58 -1.66
N ARG A 350 -3.10 2.67 -1.14
CA ARG A 350 -4.20 3.39 -1.82
C ARG A 350 -3.76 4.55 -2.72
N LEU A 351 -2.59 5.15 -2.47
CA LEU A 351 -2.10 6.30 -3.23
C LEU A 351 -1.14 5.92 -4.37
N GLY A 352 -1.11 4.65 -4.80
CA GLY A 352 -0.35 4.23 -5.97
C GLY A 352 1.17 4.29 -5.81
N TRP A 353 1.69 4.27 -4.58
CA TRP A 353 3.13 4.41 -4.34
C TRP A 353 3.97 3.29 -4.95
N SER A 354 3.41 2.08 -5.10
CA SER A 354 4.10 1.00 -5.81
C SER A 354 4.33 1.35 -7.29
N ARG A 355 3.32 1.94 -7.95
CA ARG A 355 3.43 2.41 -9.34
C ARG A 355 4.46 3.53 -9.47
N ASP A 356 4.44 4.51 -8.56
CA ASP A 356 5.43 5.60 -8.55
C ASP A 356 6.87 5.08 -8.35
N GLN A 357 7.04 3.95 -7.66
CA GLN A 357 8.33 3.28 -7.47
C GLN A 357 8.79 2.45 -8.67
N GLU A 358 7.84 1.85 -9.39
CA GLU A 358 8.09 1.18 -10.67
C GLU A 358 8.57 2.21 -11.70
N GLU A 359 7.87 3.34 -11.85
CA GLU A 359 8.30 4.43 -12.73
C GLU A 359 9.70 4.97 -12.34
N ALA A 360 10.00 5.07 -11.04
CA ALA A 360 11.33 5.44 -10.58
C ALA A 360 12.41 4.42 -10.98
N MET A 361 12.07 3.14 -11.07
CA MET A 361 12.97 2.09 -11.54
C MET A 361 13.18 2.16 -13.05
N ASP A 362 12.13 2.40 -13.83
CA ASP A 362 12.24 2.56 -15.28
C ASP A 362 13.09 3.77 -15.66
N VAL A 363 12.93 4.88 -14.93
CA VAL A 363 13.78 6.07 -15.06
C VAL A 363 15.24 5.76 -14.72
N LEU A 364 15.49 4.88 -13.73
CA LEU A 364 16.84 4.48 -13.36
C LEU A 364 17.53 3.67 -14.48
N ASP A 365 16.78 2.79 -15.14
CA ASP A 365 17.31 1.89 -16.17
C ASP A 365 17.40 2.53 -17.56
N GLY A 366 16.59 3.56 -17.82
CA GLY A 366 16.42 4.13 -19.14
C GLY A 366 15.41 3.32 -19.94
N GLY A 367 14.14 3.46 -19.57
CA GLY A 367 12.99 2.80 -20.20
C GLY A 367 12.25 3.66 -21.24
N PRO A 368 11.21 3.08 -21.87
CA PRO A 368 10.26 3.83 -22.68
C PRO A 368 9.52 4.88 -21.83
N VAL A 369 9.17 6.03 -22.41
CA VAL A 369 8.23 6.96 -21.76
C VAL A 369 6.91 6.24 -21.49
N LEU A 370 6.50 6.15 -20.22
CA LEU A 370 5.16 5.75 -19.84
C LEU A 370 4.25 6.98 -19.99
N ASP A 371 3.33 6.96 -20.95
CA ASP A 371 2.23 7.91 -20.97
C ASP A 371 1.17 7.46 -19.95
N ASP A 372 0.51 8.41 -19.27
CA ASP A 372 -0.42 8.18 -18.14
C ASP A 372 -1.53 7.13 -18.40
N ASP A 373 -1.82 6.81 -19.67
CA ASP A 373 -2.89 5.91 -20.12
C ASP A 373 -2.39 4.62 -20.82
N ASP A 374 -1.08 4.44 -21.06
CA ASP A 374 -0.55 3.33 -21.87
C ASP A 374 0.45 2.48 -21.09
N SER A 375 -0.01 1.32 -20.59
CA SER A 375 0.83 0.30 -19.97
C SER A 375 1.71 -0.46 -20.99
N GLY A 376 1.60 -0.15 -22.28
CA GLY A 376 2.45 -0.72 -23.32
C GLY A 376 3.69 0.16 -23.54
N GLY A 377 4.85 -0.30 -23.07
CA GLY A 377 6.16 0.36 -23.15
C GLY A 377 6.71 0.63 -24.57
N SER A 378 5.91 1.26 -25.43
CA SER A 378 6.21 1.58 -26.82
C SER A 378 6.65 3.03 -27.03
N GLY A 379 6.78 3.80 -25.95
CA GLY A 379 7.30 5.16 -25.97
C GLY A 379 8.78 5.26 -26.35
N PRO A 380 9.26 6.45 -26.77
CA PRO A 380 10.66 6.64 -27.11
C PRO A 380 11.55 6.33 -25.90
N LEU A 381 12.61 5.54 -26.13
CA LEU A 381 13.59 5.19 -25.10
C LEU A 381 14.26 6.46 -24.57
N VAL A 382 14.11 6.70 -23.26
CA VAL A 382 14.79 7.79 -22.57
C VAL A 382 16.11 7.26 -22.00
N PRO A 383 17.22 8.02 -22.07
CA PRO A 383 18.44 7.62 -21.37
C PRO A 383 18.20 7.46 -19.87
N ALA A 384 18.89 6.51 -19.27
CA ALA A 384 18.91 6.33 -17.81
C ALA A 384 19.18 7.67 -17.10
N ASP A 385 18.34 8.01 -16.13
CA ASP A 385 18.49 9.18 -15.27
C ASP A 385 18.48 8.78 -13.78
N PRO A 386 19.62 8.32 -13.26
CA PRO A 386 19.74 7.93 -11.87
C PRO A 386 19.48 9.07 -10.87
N TRP A 387 19.62 10.34 -11.28
CA TRP A 387 19.35 11.47 -10.40
C TRP A 387 17.85 11.65 -10.22
N SER A 388 17.10 11.65 -11.33
CA SER A 388 15.63 11.74 -11.27
C SER A 388 15.01 10.56 -10.53
N ALA A 389 15.50 9.33 -10.76
CA ALA A 389 15.09 8.16 -10.00
C ALA A 389 15.33 8.32 -8.48
N LEU A 390 16.53 8.79 -8.09
CA LEU A 390 16.85 9.06 -6.69
C LEU A 390 15.90 10.10 -6.07
N VAL A 391 15.58 11.18 -6.79
CA VAL A 391 14.66 12.22 -6.32
C VAL A 391 13.25 11.65 -6.12
N ARG A 392 12.75 10.83 -7.05
CA ARG A 392 11.44 10.16 -6.93
C ARG A 392 11.36 9.29 -5.69
N TYR A 393 12.35 8.42 -5.47
CA TYR A 393 12.42 7.61 -4.25
C TYR A 393 12.57 8.48 -3.00
N ALA A 394 13.36 9.55 -3.02
CA ALA A 394 13.53 10.44 -1.87
C ALA A 394 12.22 11.18 -1.51
N LEU A 395 11.40 11.57 -2.50
CA LEU A 395 10.11 12.20 -2.26
C LEU A 395 9.11 11.23 -1.63
N LEU A 396 9.01 10.00 -2.14
CA LEU A 396 8.19 8.95 -1.53
C LEU A 396 8.69 8.56 -0.13
N ALA A 397 10.02 8.50 0.03
CA ALA A 397 10.64 8.33 1.32
C ALA A 397 10.15 9.43 2.25
N GLU A 398 10.21 10.72 1.90
CA GLU A 398 9.71 11.82 2.75
C GLU A 398 8.24 11.65 3.18
N LYS A 399 7.36 11.11 2.33
CA LYS A 399 5.97 10.80 2.69
C LYS A 399 5.82 9.62 3.67
N GLY A 400 6.86 8.82 3.86
CA GLY A 400 6.93 7.71 4.81
C GLY A 400 7.05 6.32 4.19
N SER A 401 7.19 6.21 2.86
CA SER A 401 7.36 4.90 2.21
C SER A 401 8.66 4.22 2.66
N GLU A 402 8.54 3.02 3.22
CA GLU A 402 9.69 2.24 3.65
C GLU A 402 10.52 1.75 2.46
N SER A 403 9.85 1.13 1.49
CA SER A 403 10.46 0.57 0.28
C SER A 403 11.22 1.63 -0.52
N ALA A 404 10.63 2.81 -0.71
CA ALA A 404 11.31 3.92 -1.38
C ALA A 404 12.50 4.45 -0.57
N THR A 405 12.39 4.48 0.77
CA THR A 405 13.51 4.84 1.64
C THR A 405 14.68 3.85 1.47
N ALA A 406 14.41 2.55 1.40
CA ALA A 406 15.43 1.52 1.18
C ALA A 406 16.07 1.65 -0.22
N ASN A 407 15.27 1.88 -1.26
CA ASN A 407 15.74 2.05 -2.63
C ASN A 407 16.64 3.28 -2.76
N ALA A 408 16.24 4.43 -2.20
CA ALA A 408 17.07 5.64 -2.17
C ALA A 408 18.38 5.40 -1.40
N ALA A 409 18.33 4.69 -0.26
CA ALA A 409 19.52 4.35 0.52
C ALA A 409 20.50 3.48 -0.28
N TRP A 410 20.00 2.48 -0.99
CA TRP A 410 20.80 1.63 -1.87
C TRP A 410 21.43 2.42 -3.02
N MET A 411 20.67 3.28 -3.71
CA MET A 411 21.19 4.13 -4.79
C MET A 411 22.30 5.05 -4.31
N LEU A 412 22.08 5.71 -3.16
CA LEU A 412 23.09 6.54 -2.51
C LEU A 412 24.32 5.70 -2.15
N SER A 413 24.18 4.49 -1.63
CA SER A 413 25.32 3.60 -1.35
C SER A 413 26.12 3.22 -2.59
N LYS A 414 25.48 3.12 -3.77
CA LYS A 414 26.12 2.79 -5.05
C LYS A 414 26.69 4.00 -5.80
N GLY A 415 26.28 5.23 -5.47
CA GLY A 415 26.78 6.42 -6.18
C GLY A 415 25.95 6.75 -7.42
N LEU A 416 24.72 6.25 -7.44
CA LEU A 416 23.74 6.47 -8.48
C LEU A 416 22.98 7.76 -8.16
N GLY A 417 22.91 8.66 -9.14
CA GLY A 417 22.23 9.95 -9.06
C GLY A 417 23.02 11.03 -8.32
N TYR A 418 23.54 10.74 -7.13
CA TYR A 418 24.27 11.71 -6.29
C TYR A 418 25.70 11.24 -6.00
N LYS A 419 26.68 12.13 -6.21
CA LYS A 419 28.13 11.86 -6.02
C LYS A 419 28.81 12.78 -5.00
N GLY A 420 28.03 13.47 -4.17
CA GLY A 420 28.58 14.34 -3.11
C GLY A 420 29.41 13.56 -2.08
N ALA A 421 30.29 14.27 -1.37
CA ALA A 421 31.17 13.66 -0.36
C ALA A 421 30.40 13.09 0.85
N ASP A 422 29.23 13.66 1.13
CA ASP A 422 28.28 13.27 2.19
C ASP A 422 27.34 12.12 1.78
N ARG A 423 27.45 11.60 0.55
CA ARG A 423 26.57 10.55 0.02
C ARG A 423 26.43 9.33 0.95
N LEU A 424 27.53 8.83 1.50
CA LEU A 424 27.50 7.65 2.37
C LEU A 424 26.86 7.96 3.73
N GLU A 425 26.97 9.19 4.20
CA GLU A 425 26.28 9.67 5.40
C GLU A 425 24.76 9.75 5.16
N LEU A 426 24.36 10.27 4.00
CA LEU A 426 22.95 10.29 3.58
C LEU A 426 22.39 8.86 3.43
N ALA A 427 23.15 7.95 2.79
CA ALA A 427 22.77 6.55 2.65
C ALA A 427 22.58 5.89 4.02
N GLN A 428 23.51 6.11 4.96
CA GLN A 428 23.40 5.62 6.33
C GLN A 428 22.14 6.16 7.02
N GLY A 429 21.84 7.46 6.90
CA GLY A 429 20.63 8.07 7.45
C GLY A 429 19.34 7.46 6.89
N MET A 430 19.30 7.17 5.59
CA MET A 430 18.15 6.52 4.96
C MET A 430 18.00 5.06 5.39
N HIS A 431 19.09 4.28 5.50
CA HIS A 431 18.99 2.91 6.02
C HIS A 431 18.53 2.89 7.50
N VAL A 432 19.00 3.81 8.34
CA VAL A 432 18.49 3.95 9.73
C VAL A 432 16.99 4.23 9.72
N ARG A 433 16.53 5.09 8.81
CA ARG A 433 15.10 5.35 8.64
C ARG A 433 14.35 4.10 8.20
N SER A 434 14.81 3.41 7.16
CA SER A 434 14.19 2.17 6.67
C SER A 434 14.08 1.10 7.78
N VAL A 435 15.10 0.97 8.63
CA VAL A 435 15.05 0.12 9.84
C VAL A 435 13.92 0.54 10.79
N MET A 436 13.79 1.83 11.11
CA MET A 436 12.70 2.32 11.98
C MET A 436 11.31 2.05 11.40
N LEU A 437 11.18 1.99 10.06
CA LEU A 437 9.92 1.70 9.39
C LEU A 437 9.60 0.19 9.30
N GLY A 438 10.53 -0.68 9.71
CA GLY A 438 10.35 -2.13 9.81
C GLY A 438 11.23 -2.97 8.88
N ASN A 439 12.15 -2.37 8.12
CA ASN A 439 13.00 -3.12 7.20
C ASN A 439 14.16 -3.82 7.90
N LYS A 440 14.02 -5.13 8.05
CA LYS A 440 15.05 -5.97 8.65
C LYS A 440 16.31 -6.04 7.79
N GLU A 441 16.19 -6.03 6.46
CA GLU A 441 17.34 -6.13 5.55
C GLU A 441 18.24 -4.89 5.62
N ALA A 442 17.68 -3.70 5.88
CA ALA A 442 18.44 -2.47 6.01
C ALA A 442 19.48 -2.52 7.17
N HIS A 443 19.30 -3.41 8.16
CA HIS A 443 20.34 -3.65 9.18
C HIS A 443 21.63 -4.23 8.57
N VAL A 444 21.52 -5.09 7.55
CA VAL A 444 22.68 -5.68 6.88
C VAL A 444 23.47 -4.59 6.16
N ASP A 445 22.78 -3.73 5.41
CA ASP A 445 23.42 -2.63 4.68
C ASP A 445 24.07 -1.61 5.62
N LEU A 446 23.46 -1.33 6.78
CA LEU A 446 24.09 -0.53 7.84
C LEU A 446 25.36 -1.17 8.39
N GLY A 447 25.33 -2.50 8.59
CA GLY A 447 26.50 -3.28 8.98
C GLY A 447 27.63 -3.15 7.97
N ASP A 448 27.32 -3.26 6.68
CA ASP A 448 28.28 -3.15 5.59
C ASP A 448 28.89 -1.75 5.49
N ILE A 449 28.08 -0.69 5.63
CA ILE A 449 28.56 0.70 5.66
C ILE A 449 29.50 0.92 6.85
N LYS A 450 29.12 0.46 8.04
CA LYS A 450 29.97 0.55 9.25
C LYS A 450 31.28 -0.22 9.07
N TRP A 451 31.22 -1.43 8.53
CA TRP A 451 32.39 -2.25 8.25
C TRP A 451 33.32 -1.62 7.22
N ALA A 452 32.77 -1.05 6.14
CA ALA A 452 33.54 -0.32 5.13
C ALA A 452 34.27 0.88 5.75
N LYS A 453 33.60 1.64 6.61
CA LYS A 453 34.20 2.77 7.35
C LYS A 453 35.32 2.30 8.29
N LEU A 454 35.12 1.18 9.00
CA LEU A 454 36.15 0.58 9.85
C LEU A 454 37.39 0.15 9.04
N LYS A 455 37.19 -0.53 7.90
CA LYS A 455 38.28 -0.92 6.99
C LYS A 455 39.04 0.30 6.46
N ALA A 456 38.32 1.33 6.02
CA ALA A 456 38.93 2.58 5.55
C ALA A 456 39.72 3.30 6.68
N GLY A 457 39.29 3.16 7.94
CA GLY A 457 39.97 3.68 9.13
C GLY A 457 41.19 2.87 9.60
N GLY A 458 41.67 1.89 8.82
CA GLY A 458 42.80 1.02 9.17
C GLY A 458 42.41 -0.36 9.69
N GLY A 459 41.15 -0.76 9.53
CA GLY A 459 40.61 -2.04 9.97
C GLY A 459 40.35 -2.09 11.48
N PRO A 460 39.77 -3.20 11.97
CA PRO A 460 39.69 -3.43 13.41
C PRO A 460 41.10 -3.39 13.99
N ARG A 461 41.35 -2.46 14.93
CA ARG A 461 42.58 -2.45 15.70
C ARG A 461 42.55 -3.67 16.62
N LEU A 462 43.12 -4.78 16.16
CA LEU A 462 43.49 -5.88 17.04
C LEU A 462 44.54 -5.31 18.00
N SER A 463 44.15 -5.07 19.25
CA SER A 463 45.10 -4.70 20.29
C SER A 463 46.19 -5.79 20.34
N PRO A 464 47.50 -5.47 20.34
CA PRO A 464 48.58 -6.47 20.34
C PRO A 464 48.63 -7.34 21.60
N THR A 465 47.71 -7.17 22.55
CA THR A 465 47.65 -7.93 23.80
C THR A 465 47.14 -9.37 23.64
N ALA A 466 46.96 -9.86 22.41
CA ALA A 466 46.64 -11.27 22.13
C ALA A 466 47.83 -12.07 21.56
N ALA A 467 49.07 -11.61 21.75
CA ALA A 467 50.24 -12.48 21.65
C ALA A 467 50.54 -13.09 23.03
N VAL A 468 50.10 -14.33 23.21
CA VAL A 468 50.43 -15.33 24.24
C VAL A 468 51.43 -14.86 25.31
N VAL A 469 50.92 -14.51 26.50
CA VAL A 469 51.58 -14.84 27.77
C VAL A 469 50.47 -15.43 28.65
N GLY A 470 50.67 -16.66 29.12
CA GLY A 470 49.68 -17.39 29.90
C GLY A 470 49.22 -16.60 31.13
N GLY A 471 47.89 -16.46 31.28
CA GLY A 471 47.25 -15.84 32.43
C GLY A 471 45.89 -15.24 32.05
N ASP A 472 44.83 -15.86 32.55
CA ASP A 472 43.40 -15.51 32.49
C ASP A 472 42.95 -14.35 31.57
N VAL A 473 42.39 -14.73 30.42
CA VAL A 473 41.64 -13.87 29.51
C VAL A 473 40.15 -14.11 29.73
N THR A 474 39.53 -13.43 30.70
CA THR A 474 38.06 -13.52 30.90
C THR A 474 37.38 -12.17 31.16
N GLU A 475 38.07 -11.12 31.62
CA GLU A 475 37.37 -9.88 32.00
C GLU A 475 37.37 -8.75 30.95
N LYS A 476 38.33 -8.73 30.00
CA LYS A 476 38.46 -7.59 29.06
C LYS A 476 37.64 -7.76 27.79
N ASN A 477 37.58 -8.96 27.22
CA ASN A 477 36.70 -9.26 26.07
C ASN A 477 35.22 -9.14 26.44
N ALA A 478 34.87 -9.46 27.70
CA ALA A 478 33.52 -9.27 28.22
C ALA A 478 33.08 -7.80 28.23
N ARG A 479 33.99 -6.83 28.42
CA ARG A 479 33.64 -5.40 28.46
C ARG A 479 33.42 -4.78 27.08
N ASP A 480 34.19 -5.22 26.07
CA ASP A 480 34.02 -4.74 24.69
C ASP A 480 32.81 -5.40 24.02
N GLU A 481 32.54 -6.69 24.33
CA GLU A 481 31.26 -7.32 24.00
C GLU A 481 30.11 -6.67 24.77
N GLU A 482 30.23 -6.35 26.06
CA GLU A 482 29.17 -5.67 26.82
C GLU A 482 28.89 -4.24 26.30
N ALA A 483 29.89 -3.53 25.76
CA ALA A 483 29.71 -2.21 25.14
C ALA A 483 28.97 -2.30 23.81
N ILE A 484 29.33 -3.26 22.95
CA ILE A 484 28.61 -3.54 21.70
C ILE A 484 27.20 -4.07 22.01
N THR A 485 27.06 -4.92 23.03
CA THR A 485 25.78 -5.49 23.46
C THR A 485 24.89 -4.44 24.13
N LYS A 486 25.44 -3.42 24.81
CA LYS A 486 24.68 -2.26 25.34
C LYS A 486 24.23 -1.29 24.26
N GLU A 487 25.02 -1.06 23.21
CA GLU A 487 24.57 -0.26 22.06
C GLU A 487 23.55 -1.00 21.19
N VAL A 488 23.70 -2.32 21.04
CA VAL A 488 22.70 -3.18 20.41
C VAL A 488 21.46 -3.33 21.29
N SER A 489 21.60 -3.36 22.63
CA SER A 489 20.45 -3.42 23.55
C SER A 489 19.68 -2.11 23.58
N THR A 490 20.32 -0.95 23.48
CA THR A 490 19.61 0.34 23.38
C THR A 490 18.88 0.52 22.05
N LEU A 491 19.37 -0.08 20.96
CA LEU A 491 18.64 -0.21 19.69
C LEU A 491 17.54 -1.30 19.76
N SER A 492 17.78 -2.37 20.51
CA SER A 492 16.84 -3.45 20.79
C SER A 492 15.74 -3.06 21.79
N ASP A 493 15.96 -2.10 22.68
CA ASP A 493 14.98 -1.61 23.65
C ASP A 493 14.05 -0.59 22.96
N ALA A 494 14.57 0.14 21.98
CA ALA A 494 13.80 0.92 21.02
C ALA A 494 12.97 0.01 20.08
N SER A 495 13.47 -1.17 19.72
CA SER A 495 12.69 -2.19 18.99
C SER A 495 11.77 -3.00 19.90
N ALA A 496 12.09 -3.27 21.17
CA ALA A 496 11.26 -4.03 22.10
C ALA A 496 10.01 -3.25 22.54
N SER A 497 10.12 -1.92 22.62
CA SER A 497 8.94 -1.04 22.74
C SER A 497 8.07 -1.04 21.46
N ALA A 498 8.60 -1.50 20.32
CA ALA A 498 7.86 -1.73 19.07
C ALA A 498 7.40 -3.20 18.90
N GLU A 499 8.11 -4.17 19.47
CA GLU A 499 7.83 -5.61 19.37
C GLU A 499 6.73 -6.09 20.32
N GLY A 500 6.40 -5.32 21.36
CA GLY A 500 5.14 -5.51 22.11
C GLY A 500 3.87 -5.41 21.25
N GLY A 501 4.00 -4.96 19.99
CA GLY A 501 2.92 -4.91 18.99
C GLY A 501 3.26 -5.52 17.62
N ALA A 502 4.36 -6.27 17.48
CA ALA A 502 4.84 -6.81 16.19
C ALA A 502 5.11 -8.32 16.20
N ALA A 503 4.28 -9.10 16.92
CA ALA A 503 4.16 -10.52 16.60
C ALA A 503 3.33 -10.67 15.31
N ILE A 504 3.87 -11.48 14.39
CA ILE A 504 3.22 -11.99 13.15
C ILE A 504 3.33 -11.06 11.93
N VAL A 505 4.51 -11.04 11.32
CA VAL A 505 4.66 -11.06 9.85
C VAL A 505 5.85 -11.97 9.54
N ASP A 506 5.61 -13.27 9.54
CA ASP A 506 6.46 -14.21 8.79
C ASP A 506 5.62 -14.80 7.67
N ARG A 507 6.09 -14.52 6.46
CA ARG A 507 5.52 -14.88 5.17
C ARG A 507 5.34 -16.40 5.11
N ALA A 508 4.11 -16.82 4.81
CA ALA A 508 3.81 -18.17 4.35
C ALA A 508 4.54 -18.42 3.03
N GLY A 509 5.73 -19.01 3.12
CA GLY A 509 6.43 -19.62 2.01
C GLY A 509 5.64 -20.84 1.53
N ASN A 510 5.00 -20.68 0.38
CA ASN A 510 4.82 -21.69 -0.67
C ASN A 510 5.28 -23.12 -0.30
N LYS A 511 4.36 -23.94 0.26
CA LYS A 511 4.49 -25.39 0.19
C LYS A 511 3.89 -25.86 -1.12
N GLY A 512 4.73 -25.87 -2.16
CA GLY A 512 4.49 -26.66 -3.35
C GLY A 512 4.32 -28.12 -2.95
N SER A 513 3.19 -28.69 -3.35
CA SER A 513 2.88 -30.11 -3.27
C SER A 513 3.87 -30.90 -4.12
N SER A 514 4.90 -31.47 -3.50
CA SER A 514 5.67 -32.58 -4.07
C SER A 514 5.05 -33.89 -3.58
N GLY A 515 3.97 -34.32 -4.23
CA GLY A 515 3.42 -35.67 -4.11
C GLY A 515 4.09 -36.59 -5.14
N GLY A 516 4.95 -37.48 -4.66
CA GLY A 516 5.53 -38.53 -5.48
C GLY A 516 4.47 -39.55 -5.95
N GLY A 517 4.65 -40.05 -7.17
CA GLY A 517 3.98 -41.23 -7.69
C GLY A 517 4.91 -41.89 -8.70
N GLY A 518 5.59 -42.95 -8.27
CA GLY A 518 6.36 -43.82 -9.15
C GLY A 518 5.49 -44.92 -9.77
N GLY A 519 5.96 -45.46 -10.90
CA GLY A 519 5.64 -46.80 -11.38
C GLY A 519 4.59 -46.86 -12.49
N GLY A 520 5.04 -47.16 -13.71
CA GLY A 520 4.22 -47.47 -14.89
C GLY A 520 4.97 -47.20 -16.17
#